data_AF-A0A150AMT9-F1
#
_entry.id   AF-A0A150AMT9-F1
#
_cell.length_a   1.000
_cell.length_b   1.000
_cell.length_c   1.000
_cell.angle_alpha   90.00
_cell.angle_beta   90.00
_cell.angle_gamma   90.00
#
_symmetry.space_group_name_H-M   'P 1'
#
loop_
_entity.id
_entity.type
_entity.pdbx_description
1 polymer ?
#
loop_
_entity_poly.entity_id
_entity_poly.type
_entity_poly.pdbx_seq_one_letter_code
_entity_poly.pdbx_strand_id
1 'polypeptide(L)'
;MLFSCDNSNKDTSKNQMEKQVPLVGGWSDSSITPEVKEAVNFIISTMDKPASLKEIISAKSQVVQGMNYEVIFSLEDNSVWTGKVYRDLKGNFTLSKPIEKKVD
;
A
#
# COMPACT_ATOMS: atom_id res chain seq x y z
N MET A 1 -36.33 19.30 7.72
CA MET A 1 -35.00 18.93 8.22
C MET A 1 -34.08 18.90 7.01
N LEU A 2 -33.26 19.93 6.86
CA LEU A 2 -32.32 20.10 5.76
C LEU A 2 -30.94 19.66 6.28
N PHE A 3 -30.36 18.63 5.68
CA PHE A 3 -28.98 18.23 5.96
C PHE A 3 -28.05 19.00 5.01
N SER A 4 -27.43 20.06 5.52
CA SER A 4 -26.32 20.74 4.85
C SER A 4 -25.02 20.08 5.29
N CYS A 5 -24.29 19.47 4.36
CA CYS A 5 -22.87 19.16 4.55
C CYS A 5 -22.06 20.35 4.06
N ASP A 6 -21.59 21.17 5.01
CA ASP A 6 -20.53 22.16 4.79
C ASP A 6 -19.19 21.43 5.01
N ASN A 7 -18.43 21.23 3.94
CA ASN A 7 -17.11 20.61 4.00
C ASN A 7 -16.04 21.66 3.71
N SER A 8 -15.63 22.34 4.76
CA SER A 8 -14.57 23.35 4.76
C SER A 8 -13.39 22.91 5.65
N ASN A 9 -12.26 22.49 5.06
CA ASN A 9 -10.89 22.70 5.61
C ASN A 9 -9.83 22.20 4.62
N LYS A 10 -9.17 23.07 3.84
CA LYS A 10 -7.91 23.82 4.08
C LYS A 10 -6.63 22.98 4.12
N ASP A 11 -5.79 23.19 3.10
CA ASP A 11 -4.33 23.00 3.12
C ASP A 11 -3.67 23.73 4.29
N THR A 12 -2.70 23.12 4.99
CA THR A 12 -1.47 23.81 5.48
C THR A 12 -0.40 22.81 5.91
N SER A 13 0.80 22.94 5.32
CA SER A 13 2.07 22.32 5.70
C SER A 13 2.48 22.61 7.16
N LYS A 14 2.76 21.57 7.98
CA LYS A 14 3.54 21.65 9.23
C LYS A 14 4.31 20.34 9.47
N ASN A 15 5.60 20.48 9.77
CA ASN A 15 6.53 19.42 10.13
C ASN A 15 6.18 18.87 11.52
N GLN A 16 5.39 17.80 11.58
CA GLN A 16 5.17 17.00 12.79
C GLN A 16 5.05 15.52 12.39
N MET A 17 5.69 14.68 13.19
CA MET A 17 5.54 13.21 13.23
C MET A 17 4.13 12.90 13.74
N GLU A 18 3.12 13.33 13.01
CA GLU A 18 1.71 13.12 13.31
C GLU A 18 1.36 11.79 12.67
N LYS A 19 1.32 10.77 13.54
CA LYS A 19 0.83 9.44 13.25
C LYS A 19 -0.61 9.62 12.74
N GLN A 20 -0.76 9.77 11.42
CA GLN A 20 -2.06 9.93 10.77
C GLN A 20 -2.90 8.77 11.28
N VAL A 21 -3.88 9.06 12.13
CA VAL A 21 -4.80 8.03 12.63
C VAL A 21 -5.59 7.62 11.40
N PRO A 22 -5.32 6.44 10.81
CA PRO A 22 -5.95 6.08 9.55
C PRO A 22 -7.44 6.01 9.82
N LEU A 23 -8.24 6.78 9.09
CA LEU A 23 -9.69 6.62 9.09
C LEU A 23 -9.97 5.15 8.73
N VAL A 24 -10.41 4.39 9.74
CA VAL A 24 -10.53 2.94 9.66
C VAL A 24 -11.50 2.58 8.54
N GLY A 25 -11.01 1.88 7.51
CA GLY A 25 -11.82 1.40 6.38
C GLY A 25 -11.41 1.94 5.00
N GLY A 26 -10.67 3.06 4.92
CA GLY A 26 -10.16 3.61 3.66
C GLY A 26 -8.75 3.13 3.29
N TRP A 27 -8.40 3.19 2.00
CA TRP A 27 -7.00 3.13 1.60
C TRP A 27 -6.31 4.42 2.04
N SER A 28 -5.29 4.29 2.87
CA SER A 28 -4.43 5.39 3.31
C SER A 28 -3.02 5.18 2.78
N ASP A 29 -2.37 6.27 2.38
CA ASP A 29 -0.95 6.22 2.05
C ASP A 29 -0.17 5.72 3.27
N SER A 30 0.64 4.69 3.04
CA SER A 30 1.45 4.06 4.06
C SER A 30 2.90 4.44 3.83
N SER A 31 3.58 4.85 4.89
CA SER A 31 5.04 4.92 4.88
C SER A 31 5.63 3.55 4.53
N ILE A 32 6.83 3.53 3.96
CA ILE A 32 7.59 2.30 3.70
C ILE A 32 8.09 1.75 5.04
N THR A 33 7.22 1.02 5.72
CA THR A 33 7.55 0.31 6.95
C THR A 33 8.18 -1.06 6.64
N PRO A 34 8.82 -1.73 7.60
CA PRO A 34 9.35 -3.08 7.40
C PRO A 34 8.31 -4.07 6.87
N GLU A 35 7.05 -3.95 7.31
CA GLU A 35 5.95 -4.81 6.86
C GLU A 35 5.63 -4.62 5.38
N VAL A 36 5.72 -3.39 4.87
CA VAL A 36 5.58 -3.10 3.43
C VAL A 36 6.70 -3.75 2.64
N LYS A 37 7.94 -3.70 3.16
CA LYS A 37 9.09 -4.36 2.52
C LYS A 37 8.94 -5.88 2.49
N GLU A 38 8.46 -6.47 3.59
CA GLU A 38 8.15 -7.90 3.65
C GLU A 38 7.06 -8.28 2.66
N ALA A 39 6.01 -7.48 2.54
CA ALA A 39 4.95 -7.69 1.55
C ALA A 39 5.48 -7.64 0.10
N VAL A 40 6.36 -6.68 -0.22
CA VAL A 40 7.00 -6.59 -1.55
C VAL A 40 7.92 -7.78 -1.80
N ASN A 41 8.73 -8.18 -0.82
CA ASN A 41 9.59 -9.35 -0.93
C ASN A 41 8.77 -10.63 -1.15
N PHE A 42 7.64 -10.77 -0.44
CA PHE A 42 6.70 -11.86 -0.65
C PHE A 42 6.16 -11.84 -2.09
N ILE A 43 5.66 -10.69 -2.56
CA ILE A 43 5.18 -10.53 -3.95
C ILE A 43 6.23 -10.98 -4.96
N ILE A 44 7.47 -10.49 -4.83
CA ILE A 44 8.57 -10.83 -5.74
C ILE A 44 8.92 -12.31 -5.65
N SER A 45 8.94 -12.89 -4.45
CA SER A 45 9.17 -14.33 -4.25
C SER A 45 8.07 -15.20 -4.87
N THR A 46 6.87 -14.64 -5.05
CA THR A 46 5.75 -15.34 -5.68
C THR A 46 5.75 -15.15 -7.20
N MET A 47 6.57 -14.24 -7.74
CA MET A 47 6.74 -14.14 -9.19
C MET A 47 7.65 -15.26 -9.67
N ASP A 48 7.22 -15.98 -10.70
CA ASP A 48 8.05 -16.98 -11.40
C ASP A 48 9.23 -16.36 -12.19
N LYS A 49 9.47 -15.05 -12.03
CA LYS A 49 10.52 -14.32 -12.74
C LYS A 49 11.63 -13.92 -11.77
N PRO A 50 12.90 -14.15 -12.11
CA PRO A 50 14.03 -13.62 -11.35
C PRO A 50 14.11 -12.11 -11.59
N ALA A 51 13.29 -11.35 -10.85
CA ALA A 51 13.30 -9.90 -10.91
C ALA A 51 13.65 -9.34 -9.53
N SER A 52 14.68 -8.50 -9.50
CA SER A 52 15.07 -7.78 -8.27
C SER A 52 14.24 -6.51 -8.14
N LEU A 53 13.85 -6.20 -6.91
CA LEU A 53 13.24 -4.91 -6.56
C LEU A 53 14.26 -3.80 -6.82
N LYS A 54 13.92 -2.84 -7.67
CA LYS A 54 14.71 -1.62 -7.86
C LYS A 54 14.35 -0.58 -6.81
N GLU A 55 13.07 -0.24 -6.73
CA GLU A 55 12.54 0.71 -5.75
C GLU A 55 11.04 0.52 -5.52
N ILE A 56 10.56 0.95 -4.34
CA ILE A 56 9.13 1.01 -4.03
C ILE A 56 8.68 2.44 -4.30
N ILE A 57 7.78 2.62 -5.27
CA ILE A 57 7.26 3.92 -5.71
C ILE A 57 6.22 4.43 -4.73
N SER A 58 5.31 3.56 -4.29
CA SER A 58 4.23 3.93 -3.38
C SER A 58 3.72 2.71 -2.64
N ALA A 59 3.25 2.92 -1.41
CA ALA A 59 2.58 1.90 -0.63
C ALA A 59 1.31 2.51 -0.02
N LYS A 60 0.23 1.75 -0.08
CA LYS A 60 -1.04 2.07 0.57
C LYS A 60 -1.40 0.92 1.48
N SER A 61 -1.97 1.26 2.62
CA SER A 61 -2.51 0.28 3.55
C SER A 61 -3.98 0.55 3.79
N GLN A 62 -4.74 -0.50 4.07
CA GLN A 62 -6.13 -0.42 4.47
C GLN A 62 -6.35 -1.40 5.62
N VAL A 63 -6.92 -0.87 6.71
CA VAL A 63 -7.30 -1.68 7.87
C VAL A 63 -8.67 -2.34 7.60
N VAL A 64 -8.72 -3.66 7.70
CA VAL A 64 -9.91 -4.50 7.55
C VAL A 64 -9.98 -5.48 8.72
N GLN A 65 -10.46 -6.73 8.53
CA GLN A 65 -10.26 -7.83 9.49
C GLN A 65 -8.81 -8.37 9.48
N GLY A 66 -7.84 -7.46 9.36
CA GLY A 66 -6.46 -7.68 8.98
C GLY A 66 -5.90 -6.39 8.36
N MET A 67 -4.89 -6.50 7.52
CA MET A 67 -4.34 -5.36 6.78
C MET A 67 -4.18 -5.71 5.30
N ASN A 68 -4.79 -4.92 4.43
CA ASN A 68 -4.46 -4.94 3.01
C ASN A 68 -3.32 -3.97 2.75
N TYR A 69 -2.37 -4.39 1.92
CA TYR A 69 -1.28 -3.58 1.41
C TYR A 69 -1.37 -3.57 -0.11
N GLU A 70 -1.35 -2.38 -0.70
CA GLU A 70 -1.19 -2.16 -2.13
C GLU A 70 0.14 -1.47 -2.33
N VAL A 71 1.03 -2.13 -3.05
CA VAL A 71 2.40 -1.64 -3.25
C VAL A 71 2.65 -1.51 -4.74
N ILE A 72 3.13 -0.33 -5.13
CA ILE A 72 3.59 -0.03 -6.47
C ILE A 72 5.11 0.01 -6.40
N PHE A 73 5.76 -0.84 -7.17
CA PHE A 73 7.22 -0.94 -7.19
C PHE A 73 7.72 -1.07 -8.62
N SER A 74 8.95 -0.63 -8.84
CA SER A 74 9.65 -0.88 -10.08
C SER A 74 10.68 -2.00 -9.87
N LEU A 75 10.85 -2.79 -10.93
CA LEU A 75 11.88 -3.82 -11.00
C LEU A 75 13.08 -3.28 -11.80
N GLU A 76 14.19 -4.02 -11.75
CA GLU A 76 15.43 -3.65 -12.47
C GLU A 76 15.26 -3.56 -13.99
N ASP A 77 14.26 -4.22 -14.57
CA ASP A 77 13.91 -4.15 -15.99
C ASP A 77 13.10 -2.89 -16.37
N ASN A 78 13.04 -1.91 -15.46
CA ASN A 78 12.22 -0.70 -15.54
C ASN A 78 10.71 -0.96 -15.67
N SER A 79 10.22 -2.16 -15.39
CA SER A 79 8.79 -2.44 -15.36
C SER A 79 8.19 -2.09 -14.00
N VAL A 80 7.04 -1.41 -14.03
CA VAL A 80 6.29 -1.05 -12.84
C VAL A 80 5.19 -2.09 -12.60
N TRP A 81 5.11 -2.58 -11.38
CA TRP A 81 4.14 -3.56 -10.95
C TRP A 81 3.35 -3.06 -9.76
N THR A 82 2.09 -3.47 -9.71
CA THR A 82 1.21 -3.26 -8.57
C THR A 82 0.87 -4.61 -7.97
N GLY A 83 1.21 -4.78 -6.70
CA GLY A 83 0.89 -5.98 -5.93
C GLY A 83 -0.10 -5.65 -4.81
N LYS A 84 -1.08 -6.53 -4.59
CA LYS A 84 -1.98 -6.44 -3.44
C LYS A 84 -1.82 -7.66 -2.54
N VAL A 85 -1.40 -7.42 -1.31
CA VAL A 85 -1.18 -8.45 -0.29
C VAL A 85 -2.13 -8.23 0.85
N TYR A 86 -2.75 -9.30 1.32
CA TYR A 86 -3.48 -9.32 2.56
C TYR A 86 -2.63 -9.94 3.66
N ARG A 87 -2.57 -9.27 4.81
CA ARG A 87 -1.96 -9.76 6.04
C ARG A 87 -3.07 -10.06 7.03
N ASP A 88 -3.13 -11.30 7.51
CA ASP A 88 -4.09 -11.69 8.54
C ASP A 88 -3.68 -11.17 9.94
N LEU A 89 -4.56 -11.33 10.94
CA LEU A 89 -4.28 -10.95 12.33
C LEU A 89 -3.18 -11.79 13.00
N LYS A 90 -2.80 -12.93 12.39
CA LYS A 90 -1.71 -13.81 12.85
C LYS A 90 -0.37 -13.42 12.23
N GLY A 91 -0.36 -12.50 11.25
CA GLY A 91 0.82 -12.04 10.53
C GLY A 91 1.16 -12.80 9.25
N ASN A 92 0.29 -13.71 8.78
CA ASN A 92 0.52 -14.42 7.52
C ASN A 92 0.15 -13.52 6.33
N PHE A 93 1.01 -13.51 5.32
CA PHE A 93 0.78 -12.80 4.06
C PHE A 93 0.13 -13.72 3.03
N THR A 94 -0.80 -13.19 2.25
CA THR A 94 -1.45 -13.89 1.14
C THR A 94 -1.66 -12.93 -0.01
N LEU A 95 -1.45 -13.38 -1.25
CA LEU A 95 -1.79 -12.57 -2.41
C LEU A 95 -3.30 -12.35 -2.45
N SER A 96 -3.73 -11.09 -2.32
CA SER A 96 -5.13 -10.72 -2.42
C SER A 96 -5.58 -10.67 -3.89
N LYS A 97 -4.68 -10.26 -4.78
CA LYS A 97 -4.88 -10.26 -6.22
C LYS A 97 -3.62 -10.73 -6.96
N PRO A 98 -3.78 -11.21 -8.20
CA PRO A 98 -2.64 -11.38 -9.11
C PRO A 98 -1.85 -10.07 -9.23
N ILE A 99 -0.55 -10.21 -9.42
CA ILE A 99 0.35 -9.07 -9.56
C ILE A 99 0.16 -8.52 -10.97
N GLU A 100 -0.21 -7.25 -11.05
CA GLU A 100 -0.53 -6.59 -12.32
C GLU A 100 0.64 -5.72 -12.75
N LYS A 101 1.11 -5.88 -13.99
CA LYS A 101 2.05 -4.96 -14.60
C LYS A 101 1.30 -3.68 -14.94
N LYS A 102 1.79 -2.54 -14.47
CA LYS A 102 1.31 -1.23 -14.91
C LYS A 102 1.83 -1.00 -16.32
N VAL A 103 0.95 -1.15 -17.30
CA VAL A 103 1.22 -0.80 -18.70
C VAL A 103 0.82 0.66 -18.86
N ASP A 104 1.79 1.52 -19.13
CA ASP A 104 1.55 2.94 -19.49
C ASP A 104 0.86 3.05 -20.86
#